data_AF-A0A6B3EEB3-F1
#
_entry.id   AF-A0A6B3EEB3-F1
#
_cell.length_a   1.000
_cell.length_b   1.000
_cell.length_c   1.000
_cell.angle_alpha   90.00
_cell.angle_beta   90.00
_cell.angle_gamma   90.00
#
_symmetry.space_group_name_H-M   'P 1'
#
loop_
_entity.id
_entity.type
_entity.pdbx_description
1 polymer ?
#
loop_
_entity_poly.entity_id
_entity_poly.type
_entity_poly.pdbx_seq_one_letter_code
_entity_poly.pdbx_strand_id
1 'polypeptide(L)'
;AAELFAVLYPRLAGWVRRLVDDDGTAHEIASEAFTRLWARWSSVGEPRGFLYVTAANLVRDHWRALDRERTALRRAGTETALREPEQLPDPTVRLLVQSLPERL
;
A
#
# COMPACT_ATOMS: atom_id res chain seq x y z
N ALA A 1 6.83 -18.22 -18.61
CA ALA A 1 6.60 -17.74 -17.22
C ALA A 1 7.89 -17.21 -16.57
N ALA A 2 8.98 -17.99 -16.55
CA ALA A 2 10.25 -17.56 -15.96
C ALA A 2 10.82 -16.26 -16.58
N GLU A 3 10.76 -16.10 -17.91
CA GLU A 3 11.20 -14.87 -18.59
C GLU A 3 10.35 -13.64 -18.22
N LEU A 4 9.03 -13.81 -18.12
CA LEU A 4 8.13 -12.74 -17.67
C LEU A 4 8.52 -12.28 -16.26
N PHE A 5 8.76 -13.24 -15.36
CA PHE A 5 9.19 -12.95 -13.99
C PHE A 5 10.53 -12.20 -13.98
N ALA A 6 11.56 -12.72 -14.66
CA ALA A 6 12.89 -12.12 -14.71
C ALA A 6 12.86 -10.66 -15.21
N VAL A 7 11.97 -10.33 -16.15
CA VAL A 7 11.84 -8.98 -16.69
C VAL A 7 10.95 -8.07 -15.85
N LEU A 8 9.78 -8.55 -15.42
CA LEU A 8 8.76 -7.71 -14.79
C LEU A 8 8.89 -7.60 -13.28
N TYR A 9 9.36 -8.64 -12.59
CA TYR A 9 9.48 -8.63 -11.14
C TYR A 9 10.37 -7.51 -10.60
N PRO A 10 11.64 -7.33 -11.03
CA PRO A 10 12.47 -6.24 -10.52
C PRO A 10 11.92 -4.86 -10.85
N ARG A 11 11.25 -4.71 -12.01
CA ARG A 11 10.61 -3.44 -12.41
C ARG A 11 9.39 -3.12 -11.54
N LEU A 12 8.57 -4.13 -11.26
CA LEU A 12 7.39 -3.98 -10.41
C LEU A 12 7.80 -3.70 -8.96
N ALA A 13 8.71 -4.48 -8.39
CA ALA A 13 9.24 -4.27 -7.05
C ALA A 13 9.87 -2.87 -6.91
N GLY A 14 10.70 -2.45 -7.87
CA GLY A 14 11.28 -1.10 -7.89
C GLY A 14 10.24 0.02 -8.03
N TRP A 15 9.14 -0.22 -8.74
CA TRP A 15 8.01 0.72 -8.82
C TRP A 15 7.24 0.78 -7.50
N VAL A 16 6.93 -0.35 -6.88
CA VAL A 16 6.25 -0.42 -5.58
C VAL A 16 7.10 0.23 -4.48
N ARG A 17 8.42 -0.01 -4.46
CA ARG A 17 9.35 0.59 -3.50
C ARG A 17 9.26 2.11 -3.47
N ARG A 18 9.09 2.77 -4.63
CA ARG A 18 8.90 4.23 -4.69
C ARG A 18 7.59 4.71 -4.08
N LEU A 19 6.63 3.82 -3.87
CA LEU A 19 5.33 4.14 -3.27
C LEU A 19 5.34 3.86 -1.76
N VAL A 20 5.90 2.73 -1.33
CA VAL A 20 5.84 2.31 0.08
C VAL A 20 7.08 2.69 0.90
N ASP A 21 8.17 3.11 0.26
CA ASP A 21 9.46 3.49 0.87
C ASP A 21 10.08 2.40 1.77
N ASP A 22 9.74 1.14 1.52
CA ASP A 22 10.23 -0.04 2.24
C ASP A 22 10.50 -1.17 1.24
N ASP A 23 11.71 -1.73 1.29
CA ASP A 23 12.17 -2.73 0.32
C ASP A 23 11.49 -4.09 0.52
N GLY A 24 11.33 -4.52 1.77
CA GLY A 24 10.69 -5.80 2.11
C GLY A 24 9.22 -5.81 1.69
N THR A 25 8.49 -4.77 2.06
CA THR A 25 7.09 -4.55 1.70
C THR A 25 6.91 -4.49 0.19
N ALA A 26 7.84 -3.84 -0.53
CA ALA A 26 7.79 -3.79 -1.99
C ALA A 26 7.91 -5.20 -2.61
N HIS A 27 8.83 -6.02 -2.11
CA HIS A 27 9.00 -7.40 -2.54
C HIS A 27 7.81 -8.28 -2.18
N GLU A 28 7.21 -8.12 -1.01
CA GLU A 28 5.99 -8.83 -0.61
C GLU A 28 4.82 -8.52 -1.56
N ILE A 29 4.55 -7.23 -1.81
CA ILE A 29 3.48 -6.79 -2.72
C ILE A 29 3.72 -7.29 -4.14
N ALA A 30 4.95 -7.20 -4.64
CA ALA A 30 5.29 -7.69 -5.98
C ALA A 30 5.07 -9.21 -6.06
N SER A 31 5.51 -9.96 -5.05
CA SER A 31 5.35 -11.42 -5.00
C SER A 31 3.88 -11.82 -4.97
N GLU A 32 3.06 -11.17 -4.14
CA GLU A 32 1.62 -11.40 -4.07
C GLU A 32 0.92 -11.08 -5.41
N ALA A 33 1.30 -10.00 -6.09
CA ALA A 33 0.77 -9.69 -7.42
C ALA A 33 1.06 -10.80 -8.43
N PHE A 34 2.27 -11.37 -8.40
CA PHE A 34 2.64 -12.53 -9.24
C PHE A 34 1.91 -13.81 -8.84
N THR A 35 1.71 -14.07 -7.55
CA THR A 35 0.89 -15.20 -7.07
C THR A 35 -0.54 -15.11 -7.61
N ARG A 36 -1.16 -13.92 -7.56
CA ARG A 36 -2.50 -13.68 -8.11
C ARG A 36 -2.56 -13.83 -9.63
N LEU A 37 -1.52 -13.39 -10.34
CA LEU A 37 -1.41 -13.61 -11.78
C LEU A 37 -1.31 -15.10 -12.10
N TRP A 38 -0.49 -15.84 -11.35
CA TRP A 38 -0.29 -17.28 -11.55
C TRP A 38 -1.61 -18.06 -11.41
N ALA A 39 -2.40 -17.74 -10.38
CA ALA A 39 -3.70 -18.34 -10.15
C ALA A 39 -4.71 -18.11 -11.30
N ARG A 40 -4.48 -17.10 -12.15
CA ARG A 40 -5.38 -16.69 -13.24
C ARG A 40 -4.74 -16.77 -14.62
N TRP A 41 -3.59 -17.45 -14.72
CA TRP A 41 -2.68 -17.38 -15.88
C TRP A 41 -3.37 -17.63 -17.22
N SER A 42 -4.27 -18.61 -17.30
CA SER A 42 -5.00 -18.96 -18.53
C SER A 42 -6.06 -17.93 -18.97
N SER A 43 -6.44 -16.99 -18.09
CA SER A 43 -7.53 -16.03 -18.32
C SER A 43 -7.05 -14.58 -18.51
N VAL A 44 -5.80 -14.30 -18.17
CA VAL A 44 -5.25 -12.94 -18.22
C VAL A 44 -4.59 -12.71 -19.59
N GLY A 45 -5.26 -11.96 -20.45
CA GLY A 45 -4.74 -11.59 -21.77
C GLY A 45 -3.60 -10.57 -21.75
N GLU A 46 -3.49 -9.76 -20.69
CA GLU A 46 -2.44 -8.74 -20.53
C GLU A 46 -1.78 -8.84 -19.14
N PRO A 47 -0.78 -9.73 -18.98
CA PRO A 47 -0.13 -9.98 -17.68
C PRO A 47 0.56 -8.77 -17.07
N ARG A 48 1.19 -7.90 -17.87
CA ARG A 48 1.89 -6.72 -17.34
C ARG A 48 0.87 -5.74 -16.78
N GLY A 49 -0.18 -5.42 -17.55
CA GLY A 49 -1.26 -4.55 -17.08
C GLY A 49 -1.89 -5.08 -15.79
N PHE A 50 -2.17 -6.39 -15.74
CA PHE A 50 -2.71 -7.06 -14.55
C PHE A 50 -1.82 -6.89 -13.32
N LEU A 51 -0.51 -7.09 -13.45
CA LEU A 51 0.45 -6.95 -12.35
C LEU A 51 0.45 -5.54 -11.75
N TYR A 52 0.52 -4.51 -12.59
CA TYR A 52 0.58 -3.13 -12.09
C TYR A 52 -0.73 -2.68 -11.44
N VAL A 53 -1.88 -3.08 -11.99
CA VAL A 53 -3.19 -2.80 -11.35
C VAL A 53 -3.29 -3.52 -10.01
N THR A 54 -2.90 -4.79 -9.96
CA THR A 54 -2.96 -5.60 -8.74
C THR A 54 -2.04 -5.04 -7.66
N ALA A 55 -0.79 -4.71 -8.00
CA ALA A 55 0.16 -4.09 -7.09
C ALA A 55 -0.34 -2.71 -6.61
N ALA A 56 -0.93 -1.89 -7.48
CA ALA A 56 -1.53 -0.61 -7.07
C ALA A 56 -2.65 -0.80 -6.03
N ASN A 57 -3.48 -1.84 -6.20
CA ASN A 57 -4.53 -2.18 -5.23
C ASN A 57 -3.92 -2.59 -3.87
N LEU A 58 -2.91 -3.47 -3.89
CA LEU A 58 -2.20 -3.93 -2.70
C LEU A 58 -1.51 -2.78 -1.96
N VAL A 59 -0.88 -1.83 -2.66
CA VAL A 59 -0.29 -0.63 -2.06
C VAL A 59 -1.36 0.21 -1.35
N ARG A 60 -2.52 0.42 -1.98
CA ARG A 60 -3.62 1.16 -1.34
C ARG A 60 -4.14 0.43 -0.09
N ASP A 61 -4.26 -0.88 -0.16
CA ASP A 61 -4.70 -1.69 0.98
C ASP A 61 -3.68 -1.66 2.12
N HIS A 62 -2.39 -1.68 1.81
CA HIS A 62 -1.29 -1.51 2.76
C HIS A 62 -1.38 -0.15 3.48
N TRP A 63 -1.51 0.96 2.75
CA TRP A 63 -1.67 2.28 3.38
C TRP A 63 -2.94 2.39 4.23
N ARG A 64 -4.05 1.82 3.76
CA ARG A 64 -5.29 1.76 4.54
C ARG A 64 -5.12 0.97 5.83
N ALA A 65 -4.34 -0.11 5.82
CA ALA A 65 -4.02 -0.88 7.01
C ALA A 65 -3.20 -0.06 8.01
N LEU A 66 -2.14 0.63 7.54
CA LEU A 66 -1.32 1.51 8.38
C LEU A 66 -2.12 2.67 8.98
N ASP A 67 -3.01 3.29 8.20
CA ASP A 67 -3.88 4.35 8.71
C ASP A 67 -4.87 3.84 9.77
N ARG A 68 -5.41 2.62 9.61
CA ARG A 68 -6.26 1.98 10.62
C ARG A 68 -5.48 1.69 11.89
N GLU A 69 -4.29 1.13 11.77
CA GLU A 69 -3.41 0.83 12.90
C GLU A 69 -3.04 2.11 13.66
N ARG A 70 -2.58 3.14 12.94
CA ARG A 70 -2.28 4.45 13.53
C ARG A 70 -3.49 5.07 14.22
N THR A 71 -4.69 4.90 13.68
CA THR A 71 -5.92 5.40 14.29
C THR A 71 -6.31 4.60 15.53
N ALA A 72 -6.15 3.28 15.52
CA ALA A 72 -6.38 2.44 16.69
C ALA A 72 -5.40 2.78 17.82
N LEU A 73 -4.11 2.93 17.51
CA LEU A 73 -3.09 3.36 18.47
C LEU A 73 -3.37 4.75 19.03
N ARG A 74 -3.80 5.71 18.20
CA ARG A 74 -4.25 7.02 18.70
C ARG A 74 -5.43 6.89 19.64
N ARG A 75 -6.47 6.11 19.31
CA ARG A 75 -7.63 5.94 20.19
C ARG A 75 -7.25 5.31 21.53
N ALA A 76 -6.46 4.24 21.52
CA ALA A 76 -5.95 3.61 22.75
C ALA A 76 -5.06 4.58 23.56
N GLY A 77 -4.23 5.36 22.89
CA GLY A 77 -3.42 6.42 23.49
C GLY A 77 -4.26 7.55 24.07
N THR A 78 -5.32 7.98 23.39
CA THR A 78 -6.28 8.98 23.90
C THR A 78 -7.11 8.43 25.06
N GLU A 79 -7.50 7.15 25.05
CA GLU A 79 -8.12 6.49 26.21
C GLU A 79 -7.16 6.41 27.40
N THR A 80 -5.86 6.25 27.13
CA THR A 80 -4.80 6.26 28.15
C THR A 80 -4.48 7.69 28.63
N ALA A 81 -4.50 8.68 27.76
CA ALA A 81 -4.28 10.10 28.09
C ALA A 81 -5.54 10.80 28.63
N LEU A 82 -6.75 10.32 28.35
CA LEU A 82 -7.93 10.72 29.12
C LEU A 82 -7.83 10.23 30.59
N ARG A 83 -6.90 9.30 30.88
CA ARG A 83 -6.46 9.01 32.25
C ARG A 83 -5.28 9.89 32.72
N GLU A 84 -4.60 10.67 31.88
CA GLU A 84 -3.46 11.57 32.21
C GLU A 84 -3.37 12.85 31.32
N PRO A 85 -3.40 14.09 31.88
CA PRO A 85 -3.67 15.29 31.07
C PRO A 85 -2.50 15.82 30.18
N GLU A 86 -2.78 15.83 28.87
CA GLU A 86 -2.59 16.81 27.75
C GLU A 86 -1.26 17.57 27.45
N GLN A 87 -0.82 17.52 26.16
CA GLN A 87 -0.60 18.68 25.25
C GLN A 87 -0.06 18.24 23.86
N LEU A 88 -0.61 18.78 22.75
CA LEU A 88 -0.25 18.44 21.36
C LEU A 88 -0.31 19.67 20.42
N PRO A 89 0.67 19.86 19.49
CA PRO A 89 0.54 20.82 18.39
C PRO A 89 0.30 20.20 16.99
N ASP A 90 -0.10 21.08 16.08
CA ASP A 90 -0.93 20.93 14.86
C ASP A 90 -0.18 20.50 13.56
N PRO A 91 -0.73 19.60 12.70
CA PRO A 91 -0.20 19.32 11.37
C PRO A 91 -1.16 19.70 10.21
N THR A 92 -0.94 20.88 9.65
CA THR A 92 -1.76 21.51 8.58
C THR A 92 -1.64 20.83 7.20
N VAL A 93 -0.58 20.06 6.93
CA VAL A 93 -0.34 19.46 5.58
C VAL A 93 -1.15 18.17 5.35
N ARG A 94 -1.38 17.36 6.40
CA ARG A 94 -2.15 16.10 6.31
C ARG A 94 -3.61 16.35 5.95
N LEU A 95 -4.16 17.48 6.40
CA LEU A 95 -5.53 17.91 6.12
C LEU A 95 -5.72 18.29 4.64
N LEU A 96 -4.67 18.79 3.98
CA LEU A 96 -4.70 19.20 2.58
C LEU A 96 -4.73 18.03 1.58
N VAL A 97 -4.17 16.87 1.96
CA VAL A 97 -4.18 15.67 1.10
C VAL A 97 -5.48 14.88 1.27
N GLN A 98 -6.11 14.95 2.45
CA GLN A 98 -7.37 14.27 2.74
C GLN A 98 -8.61 14.95 2.15
N SER A 99 -8.48 16.20 1.71
CA SER A 99 -9.58 16.98 1.12
C SER A 99 -9.67 16.84 -0.41
N LEU A 100 -8.80 16.04 -1.03
CA LEU A 100 -8.86 15.82 -2.47
C LEU A 100 -9.98 14.83 -2.83
N PRO A 101 -10.85 15.17 -3.80
CA PRO A 101 -11.98 14.33 -4.18
C PRO A 101 -11.55 13.03 -4.87
N GLU A 102 -12.35 11.97 -4.72
CA GLU A 102 -12.07 10.62 -5.24
C GLU A 102 -12.16 10.47 -6.79
N ARG A 103 -12.17 11.61 -7.51
CA ARG A 103 -12.23 11.86 -8.97
C ARG A 103 -13.64 11.99 -9.60
N LEU A 104 -13.65 12.79 -10.68
CA LEU A 104 -14.67 13.04 -11.72
C LEU A 104 -14.88 11.83 -12.65
#